data_AF-A0A1V3XMW5-F1
#
_entry.id   AF-A0A1V3XMW5-F1
#
_cell.length_a   1.000
_cell.length_b   1.000
_cell.length_c   1.000
_cell.angle_alpha   90.00
_cell.angle_beta   90.00
_cell.angle_gamma   90.00
#
_symmetry.space_group_name_H-M   'P 1'
#
loop_
_entity.id
_entity.type
_entity.pdbx_description
1 polymer ?
#
loop_
_entity_poly.entity_id
_entity_poly.type
_entity_poly.pdbx_seq_one_letter_code
_entity_poly.pdbx_strand_id
1 'polypeptide(L)'
;MLFGFAPWIVYWVLVGNVPFEIAVAVSLLIALAVFAVGRATDKPGRTIEIAAVATFSVLTVLTFALSEPVMARWIQPLSNAGILLGALAGLLIGKPFVREFAAAEQPPDVVKTELFDGMTVTLTWLWVAAFAGMTLSSAIPPIVLRDATILDTKTPLSFIGYWVVPFSLLGLAALASRLLSDRMLAGVGDAVRETSFVAYDEATIDELYYLAQEHANREVGPGKEAYNVKVGGMGTPLTGDESRKSWPSTYKVRDKKR
;
A
#
# COMPACT_ATOMS: atom_id res chain seq x y z
N MET A 1 -3.12 1.41 -8.79
CA MET A 1 -1.77 1.91 -8.42
C MET A 1 -1.10 2.80 -9.46
N LEU A 2 -1.08 2.45 -10.75
CA LEU A 2 -0.28 3.17 -11.77
C LEU A 2 -0.64 4.66 -11.96
N PHE A 3 -1.87 5.06 -11.64
CA PHE A 3 -2.35 6.43 -11.88
C PHE A 3 -1.58 7.49 -11.07
N GLY A 4 -1.33 7.26 -9.77
CA GLY A 4 -0.60 8.22 -8.92
C GLY A 4 0.91 8.27 -9.17
N PHE A 5 1.48 7.21 -9.75
CA PHE A 5 2.90 7.16 -10.13
C PHE A 5 3.17 7.67 -11.56
N ALA A 6 2.12 7.99 -12.33
CA ALA A 6 2.26 8.41 -13.72
C ALA A 6 3.28 9.54 -13.94
N PRO A 7 3.34 10.61 -13.11
CA PRO A 7 4.35 11.66 -13.26
C PRO A 7 5.79 11.14 -13.15
N TRP A 8 6.08 10.24 -12.21
CA TRP A 8 7.40 9.64 -12.05
C TRP A 8 7.76 8.66 -13.16
N ILE A 9 6.79 7.87 -13.63
CA ILE A 9 7.00 6.95 -14.75
C ILE A 9 7.38 7.76 -16.00
N VAL A 10 6.63 8.82 -16.31
CA VAL A 10 6.93 9.72 -17.42
C VAL A 10 8.29 10.38 -17.24
N TYR A 11 8.58 10.89 -16.04
CA TYR A 11 9.87 11.49 -15.71
C TYR A 11 11.04 10.52 -15.94
N TRP A 12 10.97 9.29 -15.42
CA TRP A 12 12.05 8.31 -15.54
C TRP A 12 12.33 7.92 -16.99
N VAL A 13 11.29 7.86 -17.82
CA VAL A 13 11.46 7.64 -19.26
C VAL A 13 12.12 8.85 -19.94
N LEU A 14 11.77 10.06 -19.55
CA LEU A 14 12.22 11.27 -20.24
C LEU A 14 13.60 11.76 -19.79
N VAL A 15 13.91 11.73 -18.50
CA VAL A 15 15.07 12.43 -17.91
C VAL A 15 16.42 11.98 -18.48
N GLY A 16 16.54 10.74 -18.96
CA GLY A 16 17.73 10.22 -19.62
C GLY A 16 17.76 10.38 -21.14
N ASN A 17 16.67 10.87 -21.76
CA ASN A 17 16.44 10.82 -23.21
C ASN A 17 16.15 12.19 -23.85
N VAL A 18 15.71 13.18 -23.06
CA VAL A 18 15.39 14.53 -23.53
C VAL A 18 16.00 15.58 -22.58
N PRO A 19 16.04 16.87 -22.95
CA PRO A 19 16.51 17.93 -22.05
C PRO A 19 15.77 17.93 -20.70
N PHE A 20 16.49 18.23 -19.62
CA PHE A 20 15.95 18.14 -18.27
C PHE A 20 14.75 19.05 -18.05
N GLU A 21 14.74 20.23 -18.66
CA GLU A 21 13.64 21.20 -18.64
C GLU A 21 12.35 20.59 -19.17
N ILE A 22 12.44 19.87 -20.30
CA ILE A 22 11.30 19.22 -20.93
C ILE A 22 10.83 18.04 -20.07
N ALA A 23 11.76 17.23 -19.57
CA ALA A 23 11.43 16.09 -18.72
C ALA A 23 10.67 16.53 -17.45
N VAL A 24 11.16 17.56 -16.74
CA VAL A 24 10.48 18.05 -15.53
C VAL A 24 9.19 18.80 -15.84
N ALA A 25 9.13 19.59 -16.92
CA ALA A 25 7.91 20.32 -17.29
C ALA A 25 6.77 19.37 -17.68
N VAL A 26 7.05 18.36 -18.51
CA VAL A 26 6.05 17.35 -18.88
C VAL A 26 5.60 16.58 -17.63
N SER A 27 6.52 16.19 -16.76
CA SER A 27 6.17 15.46 -15.53
C SER A 27 5.33 16.31 -14.58
N LEU A 28 5.62 17.61 -14.46
CA LEU A 28 4.79 18.55 -13.69
C LEU A 28 3.39 18.71 -14.29
N LEU A 29 3.28 18.84 -15.62
CA LEU A 29 1.99 18.90 -16.31
C LEU A 29 1.16 17.63 -16.05
N ILE A 30 1.77 16.46 -16.12
CA ILE A 30 1.10 15.19 -15.79
C ILE A 30 0.71 15.15 -14.31
N ALA A 31 1.56 15.60 -13.39
CA ALA A 31 1.22 15.68 -11.96
C ALA A 31 0.01 16.58 -11.70
N LEU A 32 -0.05 17.75 -12.33
CA LEU A 32 -1.18 18.68 -12.23
C LEU A 32 -2.45 18.10 -12.85
N ALA A 33 -2.34 17.45 -14.01
CA ALA A 33 -3.49 16.82 -14.67
C ALA A 33 -4.06 15.67 -13.83
N VAL A 34 -3.20 14.78 -13.32
CA VAL A 34 -3.58 13.68 -12.42
C VAL A 34 -4.24 14.23 -11.17
N PHE A 35 -3.64 15.24 -10.52
CA PHE A 35 -4.20 15.88 -9.33
C PHE A 35 -5.56 16.55 -9.60
N ALA A 36 -5.72 17.25 -10.72
CA ALA A 36 -6.97 17.89 -11.10
C ALA A 36 -8.09 16.86 -11.35
N VAL A 37 -7.77 15.77 -12.06
CA VAL A 37 -8.71 14.66 -12.32
C VAL A 37 -9.06 13.94 -11.02
N GLY A 38 -8.08 13.65 -10.16
CA GLY A 38 -8.28 13.04 -8.85
C GLY A 38 -9.22 13.86 -7.99
N ARG A 39 -9.03 15.18 -7.98
CA ARG A 39 -9.89 16.14 -7.25
C ARG A 39 -11.31 16.24 -7.81
N ALA A 40 -11.50 16.09 -9.12
CA ALA A 40 -12.82 16.13 -9.75
C ALA A 40 -13.61 14.82 -9.60
N THR A 41 -12.93 13.71 -9.31
CA THR A 41 -13.55 12.36 -9.30
C THR A 41 -13.55 11.69 -7.93
N ASP A 42 -13.17 12.41 -6.86
CA ASP A 42 -13.00 11.89 -5.49
C ASP A 42 -12.23 10.57 -5.44
N LYS A 43 -11.23 10.42 -6.33
CA LYS A 43 -10.44 9.20 -6.42
C LYS A 43 -9.41 9.10 -5.30
N PRO A 44 -9.10 7.86 -4.86
CA PRO A 44 -7.98 7.62 -3.96
C PRO A 44 -6.64 7.89 -4.67
N GLY A 45 -5.62 8.32 -3.92
CA GLY A 45 -4.29 8.67 -4.43
C GLY A 45 -3.79 10.07 -4.03
N ARG A 46 -4.58 10.83 -3.28
CA ARG A 46 -4.33 12.26 -3.00
C ARG A 46 -2.98 12.53 -2.34
N THR A 47 -2.51 11.64 -1.48
CA THR A 47 -1.23 11.84 -0.77
C THR A 47 -0.03 11.76 -1.73
N ILE A 48 -0.01 10.76 -2.62
CA ILE A 48 1.09 10.60 -3.59
C ILE A 48 1.02 11.65 -4.71
N GLU A 49 -0.19 12.07 -5.10
CA GLU A 49 -0.39 13.14 -6.09
C GLU A 49 0.13 14.50 -5.60
N ILE A 50 -0.15 14.85 -4.34
CA ILE A 50 0.40 16.08 -3.73
C ILE A 50 1.92 16.01 -3.69
N ALA A 51 2.48 14.85 -3.31
CA ALA A 51 3.93 14.65 -3.33
C ALA A 51 4.51 14.79 -4.75
N ALA A 52 3.79 14.35 -5.78
CA ALA A 52 4.20 14.48 -7.18
C ALA A 52 4.28 15.95 -7.58
N VAL A 53 3.19 16.69 -7.36
CA VAL A 53 3.11 18.12 -7.68
C VAL A 53 4.20 18.88 -6.94
N ALA A 54 4.39 18.63 -5.64
CA ALA A 54 5.43 19.27 -4.85
C ALA A 54 6.84 18.96 -5.38
N THR A 55 7.15 17.67 -5.61
CA THR A 55 8.46 17.22 -6.10
C THR A 55 8.78 17.83 -7.46
N PHE A 56 7.86 17.72 -8.42
CA PHE A 56 8.09 18.22 -9.77
C PHE A 56 8.09 19.74 -9.82
N SER A 57 7.33 20.44 -8.97
CA SER A 57 7.43 21.90 -8.86
C SER A 57 8.82 22.33 -8.38
N VAL A 58 9.35 21.67 -7.34
CA VAL A 58 10.70 21.93 -6.82
C VAL A 58 11.75 21.62 -7.88
N LEU A 59 11.66 20.46 -8.54
CA LEU A 59 12.58 20.09 -9.61
C LEU A 59 12.52 21.08 -10.78
N THR A 60 11.34 21.52 -11.20
CA THR A 60 11.21 22.55 -12.24
C THR A 60 11.94 23.83 -11.84
N VAL A 61 11.69 24.36 -10.63
CA VAL A 61 12.38 25.57 -10.16
C VAL A 61 13.90 25.37 -10.13
N LEU A 62 14.38 24.24 -9.62
CA LEU A 62 15.81 23.94 -9.56
C LEU A 62 16.43 23.79 -10.95
N THR A 63 15.75 23.13 -11.89
CA THR A 63 16.24 22.95 -13.26
C THR A 63 16.45 24.28 -13.97
N PHE A 64 15.57 25.26 -13.75
CA PHE A 64 15.71 26.59 -14.35
C PHE A 64 16.65 27.53 -13.56
N ALA A 65 16.86 27.27 -12.26
CA ALA A 65 17.69 28.11 -11.39
C ALA A 65 19.17 27.68 -11.34
N LEU A 66 19.46 26.40 -11.58
CA LEU A 66 20.79 25.82 -11.49
C LEU A 66 21.37 25.51 -12.88
N SER A 67 22.68 25.32 -12.95
CA SER A 67 23.36 24.98 -14.20
C SER A 67 23.12 23.52 -14.59
N GLU A 68 23.15 23.24 -15.89
CA GLU A 68 22.95 21.90 -16.45
C GLU A 68 23.89 20.84 -15.83
N PRO A 69 25.20 21.09 -15.58
CA PRO A 69 26.06 20.10 -14.92
C PRO A 69 25.64 19.78 -13.49
N VAL A 70 25.12 20.77 -12.75
CA VAL A 70 24.61 20.56 -11.39
C VAL A 70 23.33 19.72 -11.45
N MET A 71 22.45 20.00 -12.40
CA MET A 71 21.23 19.23 -12.60
C MET A 71 21.51 17.80 -13.08
N ALA A 72 22.37 17.61 -14.07
CA ALA A 72 22.79 16.28 -14.55
C ALA A 72 23.31 15.38 -13.43
N ARG A 73 23.89 15.99 -12.39
CA ARG A 73 24.42 15.32 -11.22
C ARG A 73 23.35 15.01 -10.16
N TRP A 74 22.42 15.93 -9.90
CA TRP A 74 21.52 15.84 -8.73
C TRP A 74 20.06 15.53 -9.06
N ILE A 75 19.64 15.60 -10.32
CA ILE A 75 18.23 15.52 -10.70
C ILE A 75 17.58 14.18 -10.30
N GLN A 76 18.31 13.07 -10.42
CA GLN A 76 17.80 11.74 -10.08
C GLN A 76 17.75 11.48 -8.56
N PRO A 77 18.78 11.79 -7.76
CA PRO A 77 18.68 11.82 -6.30
C PRO A 77 17.53 12.67 -5.78
N LEU A 78 17.35 13.88 -6.31
CA LEU A 78 16.30 14.80 -5.85
C LEU A 78 14.90 14.26 -6.16
N SER A 79 14.70 13.67 -7.35
CA SER A 79 13.43 13.02 -7.69
C SER A 79 13.12 11.81 -6.80
N ASN A 80 14.12 10.96 -6.53
CA ASN A 80 13.99 9.81 -5.63
C ASN A 80 13.73 10.25 -4.18
N ALA A 81 14.38 11.33 -3.74
CA ALA A 81 14.13 11.91 -2.42
C ALA A 81 12.70 12.46 -2.31
N GLY A 82 12.18 13.11 -3.37
CA GLY A 82 10.81 13.61 -3.39
C GLY A 82 9.76 12.52 -3.21
N ILE A 83 9.90 11.40 -3.93
CA ILE A 83 8.97 10.26 -3.78
C ILE A 83 9.10 9.57 -2.41
N LEU A 84 10.33 9.43 -1.90
CA LEU A 84 10.59 8.91 -0.55
C LEU A 84 9.91 9.78 0.52
N LEU A 85 10.11 11.09 0.46
CA LEU A 85 9.55 12.04 1.42
C LEU A 85 8.02 12.05 1.34
N GLY A 86 7.44 11.98 0.13
CA GLY A 86 6.01 11.85 -0.05
C GLY A 86 5.43 10.60 0.59
N ALA A 87 6.06 9.44 0.35
CA ALA A 87 5.64 8.18 0.93
C ALA A 87 5.78 8.16 2.46
N LEU A 88 6.91 8.67 2.98
CA LEU A 88 7.19 8.72 4.41
C LEU A 88 6.25 9.71 5.14
N ALA A 89 6.04 10.90 4.58
CA ALA A 89 5.12 11.89 5.16
C ALA A 89 3.69 11.35 5.21
N GLY A 90 3.22 10.68 4.14
CA GLY A 90 1.93 10.02 4.14
C GLY A 90 1.81 8.99 5.26
N LEU A 91 2.83 8.14 5.41
CA LEU A 91 2.89 7.14 6.46
C LEU A 91 2.86 7.76 7.88
N LEU A 92 3.64 8.81 8.11
CA LEU A 92 3.73 9.49 9.41
C LEU A 92 2.43 10.23 9.80
N ILE A 93 1.65 10.70 8.82
CA ILE A 93 0.35 11.34 9.04
C ILE A 93 -0.79 10.30 9.13
N GLY A 94 -0.46 9.00 9.13
CA GLY A 94 -1.43 7.90 9.22
C GLY A 94 -2.22 7.68 7.92
N LYS A 95 -1.70 8.16 6.79
CA LYS A 95 -2.28 8.00 5.45
C LYS A 95 -1.31 7.24 4.54
N PRO A 96 -1.08 5.93 4.80
CA PRO A 96 -0.23 5.11 3.94
C PRO A 96 -0.76 5.10 2.51
N PHE A 97 0.06 5.52 1.54
CA PHE A 97 -0.40 5.68 0.15
C PHE A 97 -0.90 4.36 -0.45
N VAL A 98 -0.34 3.22 -0.03
CA VAL A 98 -0.79 1.90 -0.48
C VAL A 98 -2.25 1.65 -0.11
N ARG A 99 -2.70 2.15 1.04
CA ARG A 99 -4.08 2.00 1.51
C ARG A 99 -5.08 2.62 0.55
N GLU A 100 -4.76 3.80 0.03
CA GLU A 100 -5.62 4.51 -0.93
C GLU A 100 -5.82 3.65 -2.19
N PHE A 101 -4.74 3.06 -2.72
CA PHE A 101 -4.85 2.19 -3.90
C PHE A 101 -5.48 0.83 -3.63
N ALA A 102 -5.09 0.17 -2.53
CA ALA A 102 -5.61 -1.14 -2.17
C ALA A 102 -7.11 -1.08 -1.83
N ALA A 103 -7.58 0.02 -1.24
CA ALA A 103 -8.98 0.21 -0.89
C ALA A 103 -9.89 0.33 -2.12
N ALA A 104 -9.35 0.81 -3.26
CA ALA A 104 -10.11 0.90 -4.51
C ALA A 104 -10.44 -0.46 -5.13
N GLU A 105 -9.68 -1.50 -4.77
CA GLU A 105 -9.77 -2.84 -5.35
C GLU A 105 -10.45 -3.84 -4.39
N GLN A 106 -10.82 -3.42 -3.18
CA GLN A 106 -11.35 -4.30 -2.12
C GLN A 106 -12.75 -3.88 -1.66
N PRO A 107 -13.60 -4.83 -1.21
CA PRO A 107 -14.91 -4.52 -0.66
C PRO A 107 -14.82 -3.60 0.58
N PRO A 108 -15.81 -2.71 0.81
CA PRO A 108 -15.81 -1.78 1.94
C PRO A 108 -15.66 -2.44 3.31
N ASP A 109 -16.17 -3.66 3.45
CA ASP A 109 -16.13 -4.42 4.70
C ASP A 109 -14.72 -4.92 5.03
N VAL A 110 -13.88 -5.15 4.01
CA VAL A 110 -12.47 -5.55 4.17
C VAL A 110 -11.62 -4.32 4.50
N VAL A 111 -11.88 -3.18 3.85
CA VAL A 111 -11.12 -1.93 4.00
C VAL A 111 -11.17 -1.36 5.42
N LYS A 112 -12.21 -1.70 6.20
CA LYS A 112 -12.38 -1.24 7.59
C LYS A 112 -11.70 -2.14 8.63
N THR A 113 -11.10 -3.25 8.22
CA THR A 113 -10.50 -4.20 9.17
C THR A 113 -9.11 -3.76 9.63
N GLU A 114 -8.75 -4.04 10.88
CA GLU A 114 -7.40 -3.79 11.40
C GLU A 114 -6.31 -4.55 10.63
N LEU A 115 -6.66 -5.73 10.10
CA LEU A 115 -5.77 -6.52 9.25
C LEU A 115 -5.40 -5.78 7.96
N PHE A 116 -6.38 -5.12 7.33
CA PHE A 116 -6.15 -4.33 6.12
C PHE A 116 -5.28 -3.10 6.41
N ASP A 117 -5.50 -2.43 7.54
CA ASP A 117 -4.67 -1.31 7.97
C ASP A 117 -3.22 -1.77 8.25
N GLY A 118 -3.02 -2.86 8.98
CA GLY A 118 -1.70 -3.43 9.23
C GLY A 118 -0.96 -3.86 7.95
N MET A 119 -1.68 -4.46 6.99
CA MET A 119 -1.15 -4.83 5.68
C MET A 119 -0.69 -3.61 4.89
N THR A 120 -1.53 -2.58 4.81
CA THR A 120 -1.22 -1.39 4.01
C THR A 120 -0.07 -0.57 4.61
N VAL A 121 0.05 -0.52 5.94
CA VAL A 121 1.21 0.04 6.64
C VAL A 121 2.49 -0.75 6.32
N THR A 122 2.44 -2.07 6.41
CA THR A 122 3.61 -2.94 6.13
C THR A 122 4.07 -2.80 4.68
N LEU A 123 3.14 -2.81 3.72
CA LEU A 123 3.44 -2.58 2.32
C LEU A 123 4.00 -1.17 2.08
N THR A 124 3.48 -0.16 2.77
CA THR A 124 4.02 1.21 2.65
C THR A 124 5.45 1.28 3.17
N TRP A 125 5.79 0.62 4.28
CA TRP A 125 7.17 0.53 4.77
C TRP A 125 8.11 -0.17 3.79
N LEU A 126 7.65 -1.22 3.11
CA LEU A 126 8.40 -1.88 2.02
C LEU A 126 8.73 -0.88 0.91
N TRP A 127 7.76 -0.07 0.48
CA TRP A 127 7.99 0.96 -0.53
C TRP A 127 8.90 2.08 -0.04
N VAL A 128 8.76 2.53 1.20
CA VAL A 128 9.67 3.51 1.83
C VAL A 128 11.11 2.98 1.82
N ALA A 129 11.33 1.71 2.18
CA ALA A 129 12.65 1.09 2.13
C ALA A 129 13.22 1.05 0.71
N ALA A 130 12.39 0.73 -0.29
CA ALA A 130 12.79 0.75 -1.69
C ALA A 130 13.18 2.16 -2.15
N PHE A 131 12.35 3.18 -1.88
CA PHE A 131 12.65 4.57 -2.24
C PHE A 131 13.86 5.13 -1.50
N ALA A 132 14.10 4.70 -0.26
CA ALA A 132 15.30 5.03 0.49
C ALA A 132 16.55 4.43 -0.18
N GLY A 133 16.51 3.16 -0.57
CA GLY A 133 17.58 2.52 -1.32
C GLY A 133 17.82 3.18 -2.69
N MET A 134 16.75 3.56 -3.40
CA MET A 134 16.83 4.32 -4.66
C MET A 134 17.50 5.68 -4.47
N THR A 135 17.18 6.39 -3.39
CA THR A 135 17.75 7.72 -3.08
C THR A 135 19.21 7.62 -2.68
N LEU A 136 19.54 6.66 -1.81
CA LEU A 136 20.91 6.44 -1.35
C LEU A 136 21.82 6.01 -2.50
N SER A 137 21.38 5.06 -3.32
CA SER A 137 22.17 4.58 -4.46
C SER A 137 22.40 5.68 -5.51
N SER A 138 21.37 6.46 -5.85
CA SER A 138 21.54 7.55 -6.80
C SER A 138 22.35 8.73 -6.24
N ALA A 139 22.40 8.90 -4.92
CA ALA A 139 23.24 9.90 -4.25
C ALA A 139 24.72 9.53 -4.15
N ILE A 140 25.11 8.26 -4.37
CA ILE A 140 26.53 7.85 -4.33
C ILE A 140 27.35 8.47 -5.47
N PRO A 141 26.97 8.35 -6.77
CA PRO A 141 27.72 8.97 -7.86
C PRO A 141 27.99 10.48 -7.68
N PRO A 142 27.02 11.34 -7.35
CA PRO A 142 27.26 12.78 -7.25
C PRO A 142 28.20 13.17 -6.10
N ILE A 143 28.26 12.36 -5.03
CA ILE A 143 29.14 12.59 -3.88
C ILE A 143 30.57 12.12 -4.17
N VAL A 144 30.71 10.96 -4.83
CA VAL A 144 32.03 10.31 -5.04
C VAL A 144 32.73 10.82 -6.29
N LEU A 145 32.00 11.06 -7.39
CA LEU A 145 32.56 11.41 -8.69
C LEU A 145 32.35 12.89 -8.99
N ARG A 146 33.43 13.60 -9.36
CA ARG A 146 33.39 15.05 -9.69
C ARG A 146 32.55 15.39 -10.92
N ASP A 147 32.55 14.50 -11.91
CA ASP A 147 31.88 14.69 -13.19
C ASP A 147 30.70 13.72 -13.36
N ALA A 148 30.09 13.31 -12.24
CA ALA A 148 28.94 12.39 -12.25
C ALA A 148 27.79 12.98 -13.06
N THR A 149 27.28 12.21 -14.02
CA THR A 149 26.09 12.58 -14.78
C THR A 149 25.18 11.37 -14.95
N ILE A 150 23.88 11.61 -14.86
CA ILE A 150 22.82 10.66 -15.18
C ILE A 150 22.95 10.04 -16.59
N LEU A 151 23.61 10.75 -17.51
CA LEU A 151 23.79 10.34 -18.91
C LEU A 151 25.03 9.45 -19.13
N ASP A 152 25.86 9.23 -18.10
CA ASP A 152 27.10 8.47 -18.21
C ASP A 152 26.84 6.95 -18.24
N THR A 153 27.14 6.34 -19.38
CA THR A 153 27.01 4.89 -19.63
C THR A 153 28.34 4.14 -19.56
N LYS A 154 29.47 4.85 -19.36
CA LYS A 154 30.81 4.25 -19.39
C LYS A 154 31.35 3.97 -17.99
N THR A 155 31.01 4.82 -17.02
CA THR A 155 31.47 4.62 -15.63
C THR A 155 30.49 3.71 -14.88
N PRO A 156 30.94 2.52 -14.41
CA PRO A 156 30.07 1.57 -13.71
C PRO A 156 29.32 2.18 -12.53
N LEU A 157 30.01 2.98 -11.72
CA LEU A 157 29.41 3.60 -10.55
C LEU A 157 28.24 4.54 -10.91
N SER A 158 28.35 5.29 -12.01
CA SER A 158 27.31 6.22 -12.49
C SER A 158 26.05 5.47 -12.89
N PHE A 159 26.12 4.57 -13.89
CA PHE A 159 24.91 3.91 -14.37
C PHE A 159 24.34 2.90 -13.37
N ILE A 160 25.17 2.28 -12.51
CA ILE A 160 24.68 1.39 -11.46
C ILE A 160 23.93 2.18 -10.39
N GLY A 161 24.50 3.29 -9.92
CA GLY A 161 23.91 4.13 -8.87
C GLY A 161 22.66 4.87 -9.34
N TYR A 162 22.69 5.45 -10.54
CA TYR A 162 21.56 6.20 -11.09
C TYR A 162 20.43 5.30 -11.60
N TRP A 163 20.75 4.18 -12.25
CA TRP A 163 19.76 3.38 -12.98
C TRP A 163 19.61 1.96 -12.42
N VAL A 164 20.66 1.14 -12.46
CA VAL A 164 20.51 -0.31 -12.20
C VAL A 164 19.95 -0.59 -10.81
N VAL A 165 20.52 0.00 -9.77
CA VAL A 165 20.07 -0.24 -8.39
C VAL A 165 18.67 0.35 -8.16
N PRO A 166 18.39 1.63 -8.50
CA PRO A 166 17.07 2.18 -8.26
C PRO A 166 15.93 1.40 -8.93
N PHE A 167 16.07 1.04 -10.21
CA PHE A 167 14.99 0.36 -10.94
C PHE A 167 14.90 -1.13 -10.58
N SER A 168 16.00 -1.76 -10.17
CA SER A 168 15.95 -3.12 -9.60
C SER A 168 15.19 -3.14 -8.28
N LEU A 169 15.44 -2.17 -7.39
CA LEU A 169 14.71 -2.04 -6.13
C LEU A 169 13.21 -1.80 -6.35
N LEU A 170 12.87 -0.96 -7.33
CA LEU A 170 11.47 -0.70 -7.69
C LEU A 170 10.78 -1.97 -8.21
N GLY A 171 11.43 -2.74 -9.08
CA GLY A 171 10.92 -4.03 -9.56
C GLY A 171 10.77 -5.06 -8.44
N LEU A 172 11.79 -5.18 -7.57
CA LEU A 172 11.75 -6.07 -6.42
C LEU A 172 10.65 -5.69 -5.42
N ALA A 173 10.43 -4.39 -5.17
CA ALA A 173 9.36 -3.91 -4.30
C ALA A 173 7.98 -4.24 -4.87
N ALA A 174 7.79 -4.13 -6.19
CA ALA A 174 6.55 -4.53 -6.85
C ALA A 174 6.30 -6.05 -6.73
N LEU A 175 7.31 -6.88 -6.96
CA LEU A 175 7.22 -8.33 -6.80
C LEU A 175 6.95 -8.73 -5.34
N ALA A 176 7.69 -8.14 -4.40
CA ALA A 176 7.53 -8.38 -2.97
C ALA A 176 6.14 -7.93 -2.49
N SER A 177 5.61 -6.81 -2.99
CA SER A 177 4.25 -6.35 -2.67
C SER A 177 3.21 -7.39 -3.05
N ARG A 178 3.32 -8.00 -4.24
CA ARG A 178 2.42 -9.07 -4.67
C ARG A 178 2.52 -10.31 -3.77
N LEU A 179 3.74 -10.80 -3.55
CA LEU A 179 3.96 -12.00 -2.72
C LEU A 179 3.52 -11.81 -1.27
N LEU A 180 3.75 -10.62 -0.71
CA LEU A 180 3.35 -10.30 0.65
C LEU A 180 1.82 -10.16 0.76
N SER A 181 1.18 -9.53 -0.21
CA SER A 181 -0.28 -9.40 -0.25
C SER A 181 -0.95 -10.78 -0.33
N ASP A 182 -0.45 -11.67 -1.18
CA ASP A 182 -0.97 -13.04 -1.31
C ASP A 182 -0.82 -13.82 0.01
N ARG A 183 0.31 -13.70 0.70
CA ARG A 183 0.53 -14.33 2.02
C ARG A 183 -0.36 -13.75 3.11
N MET A 184 -0.56 -12.44 3.13
CA MET A 184 -1.40 -11.78 4.13
C MET A 184 -2.88 -12.09 3.89
N LEU A 185 -3.31 -12.17 2.63
CA LEU A 185 -4.67 -12.59 2.25
C LEU A 185 -4.92 -14.08 2.48
N ALA A 186 -3.90 -14.95 2.38
CA ALA A 186 -4.01 -16.34 2.79
C ALA A 186 -4.37 -16.48 4.29
N GLY A 187 -3.98 -15.51 5.12
CA GLY A 187 -4.38 -15.41 6.53
C GLY A 187 -5.83 -14.95 6.77
N VAL A 188 -6.52 -14.41 5.76
CA VAL A 188 -7.91 -13.91 5.88
C VAL A 188 -8.93 -15.06 5.95
N GLY A 189 -8.62 -16.24 5.40
CA GLY A 189 -9.41 -17.46 5.67
C GLY A 189 -9.36 -17.86 7.14
N ASP A 190 -8.22 -17.62 7.79
CA ASP A 190 -7.97 -17.97 9.19
C ASP A 190 -8.31 -16.85 10.19
N ALA A 191 -8.88 -15.72 9.71
CA ALA A 191 -9.34 -14.63 10.55
C ALA A 191 -10.52 -15.09 11.40
N VAL A 192 -10.43 -14.85 12.71
CA VAL A 192 -11.49 -15.18 13.66
C VAL A 192 -12.65 -14.20 13.45
N ARG A 193 -13.81 -14.72 13.08
CA ARG A 193 -15.08 -13.99 12.97
C ARG A 193 -15.83 -14.09 14.28
N GLU A 194 -16.41 -12.99 14.72
CA GLU A 194 -17.30 -12.94 15.89
C GLU A 194 -18.76 -12.94 15.42
N THR A 195 -19.59 -13.76 16.06
CA THR A 195 -21.04 -13.79 15.88
C THR A 195 -21.70 -13.99 17.24
N SER A 196 -23.02 -13.90 17.30
CA SER A 196 -23.79 -14.23 18.49
C SER A 196 -25.00 -15.04 18.11
N PHE A 197 -25.26 -16.13 18.84
CA PHE A 197 -26.44 -16.96 18.64
C PHE A 197 -27.31 -16.98 19.90
N VAL A 198 -28.56 -17.39 19.75
CA VAL A 198 -29.51 -17.46 20.87
C VAL A 198 -29.69 -18.92 21.27
N ALA A 199 -29.55 -19.20 22.56
CA ALA A 199 -29.82 -20.51 23.14
C ALA A 199 -30.46 -20.36 24.51
N TYR A 200 -31.10 -21.43 24.99
CA TYR A 200 -31.64 -21.49 26.35
C TYR A 200 -30.50 -21.44 27.38
N ASP A 201 -30.77 -20.86 28.54
CA ASP A 201 -29.82 -20.80 29.66
C ASP A 201 -29.49 -22.17 30.26
N GLU A 202 -30.43 -23.11 30.20
CA GLU A 202 -30.26 -24.52 30.61
C GLU A 202 -29.49 -25.39 29.59
N ALA A 203 -29.10 -24.84 28.42
CA ALA A 203 -28.42 -25.59 27.40
C ALA A 203 -27.07 -26.13 27.88
N THR A 204 -26.81 -27.40 27.64
CA THR A 204 -25.54 -28.03 27.98
C THR A 204 -24.40 -27.51 27.08
N ILE A 205 -23.15 -27.67 27.53
CA ILE A 205 -21.99 -27.21 26.78
C ILE A 205 -21.97 -27.81 25.37
N ASP A 206 -22.26 -29.11 25.23
CA ASP A 206 -22.27 -29.78 23.93
C ASP A 206 -23.36 -29.23 22.99
N GLU A 207 -24.55 -28.93 23.52
CA GLU A 207 -25.63 -28.31 22.76
C GLU A 207 -25.28 -26.88 22.32
N LEU A 208 -24.63 -26.10 23.19
CA LEU A 208 -24.15 -24.76 22.84
C LEU A 208 -23.11 -24.81 21.72
N TYR A 209 -22.16 -25.73 21.78
CA TYR A 209 -21.17 -25.91 20.71
C TYR A 209 -21.80 -26.38 19.40
N TYR A 210 -22.80 -27.27 19.46
CA TYR A 210 -23.55 -27.70 18.28
C TYR A 210 -24.30 -26.54 17.63
N LEU A 211 -25.05 -25.75 18.41
CA LEU A 211 -25.80 -24.59 17.93
C LEU A 211 -24.88 -23.51 17.36
N ALA A 212 -23.76 -23.24 18.03
CA ALA A 212 -22.75 -22.31 17.53
C ALA A 212 -22.19 -22.76 16.17
N GLN A 213 -21.89 -24.04 16.02
CA GLN A 213 -21.36 -24.61 14.79
C GLN A 213 -22.40 -24.57 13.64
N GLU A 214 -23.67 -24.88 13.92
CA GLU A 214 -24.74 -24.77 12.93
C GLU A 214 -24.97 -23.32 12.49
N HIS A 215 -25.00 -22.39 13.44
CA HIS A 215 -25.17 -20.97 13.16
C HIS A 215 -24.02 -20.43 12.31
N ALA A 216 -22.78 -20.72 12.71
CA ALA A 216 -21.59 -20.34 11.96
C ALA A 216 -21.62 -20.93 10.53
N ASN A 217 -21.93 -22.22 10.37
CA ASN A 217 -22.02 -22.86 9.06
C ASN A 217 -23.08 -22.23 8.14
N ARG A 218 -24.20 -21.73 8.70
CA ARG A 218 -25.21 -20.99 7.92
C ARG A 218 -24.71 -19.64 7.46
N GLU A 219 -23.94 -18.93 8.29
CA GLU A 219 -23.35 -17.64 7.92
C GLU A 219 -22.26 -17.75 6.84
N VAL A 220 -21.49 -18.85 6.80
CA VAL A 220 -20.39 -18.97 5.83
C VAL A 220 -20.86 -19.18 4.38
N GLY A 221 -22.06 -19.76 4.21
CA GLY A 221 -22.63 -20.05 2.89
C GLY A 221 -22.07 -21.31 2.19
N PRO A 222 -22.62 -21.66 1.01
CA PRO A 222 -22.30 -22.91 0.32
C PRO A 222 -20.85 -22.98 -0.17
N GLY A 223 -20.21 -24.16 -0.01
CA GLY A 223 -18.84 -24.45 -0.46
C GLY A 223 -17.74 -24.21 0.59
N LYS A 224 -18.10 -23.62 1.74
CA LYS A 224 -17.19 -23.34 2.86
C LYS A 224 -17.72 -23.98 4.15
N GLU A 225 -16.83 -24.14 5.13
CA GLU A 225 -17.19 -24.62 6.46
C GLU A 225 -16.57 -23.76 7.55
N ALA A 226 -17.34 -23.56 8.63
CA ALA A 226 -16.84 -22.96 9.85
C ALA A 226 -16.00 -23.98 10.62
N TYR A 227 -14.85 -23.57 11.13
CA TYR A 227 -13.97 -24.43 11.92
C TYR A 227 -13.37 -23.66 13.10
N ASN A 228 -12.86 -24.37 14.11
CA ASN A 228 -12.34 -23.78 15.36
C ASN A 228 -13.37 -22.85 16.03
N VAL A 229 -14.63 -23.31 16.08
CA VAL A 229 -15.73 -22.60 16.74
C VAL A 229 -15.49 -22.61 18.24
N LYS A 230 -15.60 -21.44 18.86
CA LYS A 230 -15.55 -21.25 20.32
C LYS A 230 -16.80 -20.52 20.76
N VAL A 231 -17.31 -20.88 21.92
CA VAL A 231 -18.45 -20.23 22.56
C VAL A 231 -17.92 -19.43 23.75
N GLY A 232 -18.29 -18.16 23.84
CA GLY A 232 -17.96 -17.28 24.96
C GLY A 232 -18.93 -17.46 26.13
N GLY A 233 -18.77 -16.62 27.15
CA GLY A 233 -19.62 -16.66 28.35
C GLY A 233 -21.06 -16.23 28.08
N MET A 234 -21.97 -16.63 28.96
CA MET A 234 -23.40 -16.29 28.91
C MET A 234 -23.59 -14.77 28.81
N GLY A 235 -24.28 -14.31 27.75
CA GLY A 235 -24.53 -12.90 27.48
C GLY A 235 -25.83 -12.38 28.09
N THR A 236 -26.30 -11.24 27.59
CA THR A 236 -27.48 -10.55 28.11
C THR A 236 -28.78 -11.30 27.74
N PRO A 237 -29.76 -11.37 28.68
CA PRO A 237 -31.09 -11.89 28.38
C PRO A 237 -31.77 -11.11 27.27
N LEU A 238 -32.59 -11.81 26.48
CA LEU A 238 -33.43 -11.17 25.48
C LEU A 238 -34.61 -10.45 26.17
N THR A 239 -34.93 -9.26 25.68
CA THR A 239 -35.98 -8.42 26.24
C THR A 239 -37.34 -9.14 26.17
N GLY A 240 -37.87 -9.54 27.33
CA GLY A 240 -39.18 -10.21 27.44
C GLY A 240 -39.15 -11.74 27.51
N ASP A 241 -37.97 -12.38 27.45
CA ASP A 241 -37.81 -13.83 27.67
C ASP A 241 -36.48 -14.10 28.40
N GLU A 242 -36.57 -14.33 29.71
CA GLU A 242 -35.38 -14.57 30.53
C GLU A 242 -34.74 -15.94 30.30
N SER A 243 -35.49 -16.90 29.72
CA SER A 243 -35.02 -18.27 29.47
C SER A 243 -34.06 -18.36 28.29
N ARG A 244 -33.99 -17.33 27.44
CA ARG A 244 -33.13 -17.28 26.25
C ARG A 244 -32.07 -16.19 26.40
N LYS A 245 -30.82 -16.58 26.21
CA LYS A 245 -29.66 -15.69 26.31
C LYS A 245 -28.96 -15.59 24.96
N SER A 246 -28.34 -14.44 24.72
CA SER A 246 -27.36 -14.30 23.64
C SER A 246 -26.03 -14.91 24.08
N TRP A 247 -25.41 -15.69 23.21
CA TRP A 247 -24.11 -16.32 23.43
C TRP A 247 -23.14 -15.82 22.36
N PRO A 248 -22.08 -15.08 22.73
CA PRO A 248 -21.04 -14.70 21.79
C PRO A 248 -20.29 -15.95 21.33
N SER A 249 -19.95 -16.02 20.05
CA SER A 249 -19.20 -17.11 19.46
C SER A 249 -18.17 -16.58 18.49
N THR A 250 -17.05 -17.28 18.40
CA THR A 250 -16.00 -16.97 17.43
C THR A 250 -15.70 -18.18 16.56
N TYR A 251 -15.48 -17.98 15.26
CA TYR A 251 -15.19 -19.08 14.33
C TYR A 251 -14.23 -18.66 13.22
N LYS A 252 -13.61 -19.63 12.55
CA LYS A 252 -12.77 -19.42 11.36
C LYS A 252 -13.41 -20.09 10.14
N VAL A 253 -12.98 -19.73 8.94
CA VAL A 253 -13.61 -20.20 7.69
C VAL A 253 -12.59 -20.91 6.81
N ARG A 254 -12.93 -22.10 6.32
CA ARG A 254 -12.10 -22.78 5.31
C ARG A 254 -12.95 -23.37 4.21
N ASP A 255 -12.32 -23.67 3.08
CA ASP A 255 -12.98 -24.41 2.01
C ASP A 255 -13.29 -25.83 2.48
N LYS A 256 -14.51 -26.29 2.15
CA LYS A 256 -14.96 -27.61 2.57
C LYS A 256 -14.14 -28.67 1.82
N LYS A 257 -13.44 -29.54 2.55
CA LYS A 257 -12.72 -30.67 1.94
C LYS A 257 -13.75 -31.54 1.21
N ARG A 258 -13.51 -31.76 -0.09
CA ARG A 258 -14.29 -32.66 -0.94
C ARG A 258 -14.05 -34.12 -0.56
#